data_AF-A0A7S1WGG7-F1
#
_entry.id   AF-A0A7S1WGG7-F1
#
_cell.length_a   1.000
_cell.length_b   1.000
_cell.length_c   1.000
_cell.angle_alpha   90.00
_cell.angle_beta   90.00
_cell.angle_gamma   90.00
#
_symmetry.space_group_name_H-M   'P 1'
#
loop_
_entity.id
_entity.type
_entity.pdbx_description
1 polymer ?
#
loop_
_entity_poly.entity_id
_entity_poly.type
_entity_poly.pdbx_seq_one_letter_code
_entity_poly.pdbx_strand_id
1 'polypeptide(L)'
;WLGYSSSGLRRLWASEEQKGMDEQVLFEVPVDSEEYAQVRTIFRANPRVPRAYHDMNPGMWQEITIEKIERVENGMQEDGSAEPYYHALQRGIENQGMTFRPGLHTRWAFHGSDAIESIVTNPISGFQPLMSGSRAQSLWGPGTYFARDAKYVYDGGFCRTGADGSRQVLLCVLMTGMSCLGDPQH
;
A
#
# COMPACT_ATOMS: atom_id res chain seq x y z
N TRP A 1 -0.66 -2.58 17.13
CA TRP A 1 -0.05 -2.79 15.79
C TRP A 1 -1.18 -2.85 14.76
N LEU A 2 -1.03 -2.23 13.58
CA LEU A 2 -2.12 -2.07 12.59
C LEU A 2 -2.72 -3.42 12.17
N GLY A 3 -1.86 -4.44 12.05
CA GLY A 3 -2.24 -5.76 11.56
C GLY A 3 -1.71 -5.99 10.15
N TYR A 4 -2.06 -7.14 9.57
CA TYR A 4 -1.65 -7.57 8.23
C TYR A 4 -2.79 -8.24 7.45
N SER A 5 -4.03 -8.06 7.91
CA SER A 5 -5.23 -8.53 7.24
C SER A 5 -6.18 -7.36 7.08
N SER A 6 -6.94 -7.37 6.00
CA SER A 6 -7.90 -6.32 5.69
C SER A 6 -9.04 -6.28 6.72
N SER A 7 -9.56 -7.46 7.10
CA SER A 7 -10.50 -7.63 8.21
C SER A 7 -9.99 -7.07 9.55
N GLY A 8 -8.69 -7.18 9.80
CA GLY A 8 -8.06 -6.59 10.98
C GLY A 8 -8.14 -5.07 10.92
N LEU A 9 -7.92 -4.47 9.75
CA LEU A 9 -7.95 -3.01 9.57
C LEU A 9 -9.37 -2.44 9.63
N ARG A 10 -10.40 -3.21 9.26
CA ARG A 10 -11.80 -2.75 9.33
C ARG A 10 -12.22 -2.28 10.72
N ARG A 11 -11.61 -2.82 11.79
CA ARG A 11 -11.85 -2.35 13.17
C ARG A 11 -11.52 -0.87 13.40
N LEU A 12 -10.66 -0.29 12.54
CA LEU A 12 -10.23 1.10 12.61
C LEU A 12 -11.17 2.02 11.84
N TRP A 13 -12.12 1.48 11.07
CA TRP A 13 -12.98 2.26 10.20
C TRP A 13 -13.93 3.16 10.99
N ALA A 14 -14.08 4.39 10.51
CA ALA A 14 -14.92 5.44 11.06
C ALA A 14 -16.23 5.63 10.27
N SER A 15 -16.32 5.05 9.07
CA SER A 15 -17.54 4.91 8.28
C SER A 15 -18.70 4.33 9.08
N GLU A 16 -19.92 4.63 8.63
CA GLU A 16 -21.14 4.16 9.31
C GLU A 16 -21.13 2.63 9.39
N GLU A 17 -21.33 2.12 10.61
CA GLU A 17 -21.26 0.68 10.94
C GLU A 17 -19.96 -0.01 10.47
N GLN A 18 -18.89 0.74 10.22
CA GLN A 18 -17.61 0.25 9.68
C GLN A 18 -17.77 -0.44 8.31
N LYS A 19 -18.77 -0.03 7.54
CA LYS A 19 -19.10 -0.65 6.26
C LYS A 19 -18.35 -0.04 5.08
N GLY A 20 -17.92 1.22 5.17
CA GLY A 20 -17.29 1.97 4.07
C GLY A 20 -18.20 2.11 2.84
N MET A 21 -19.51 2.25 3.08
CA MET A 21 -20.51 2.44 2.01
C MET A 21 -20.92 3.92 1.88
N ASP A 22 -20.28 4.80 2.64
CA ASP A 22 -20.45 6.25 2.58
C ASP A 22 -19.91 6.83 1.27
N GLU A 23 -20.40 8.02 0.90
CA GLU A 23 -19.82 8.79 -0.23
C GLU A 23 -18.37 9.20 0.04
N GLN A 24 -18.04 9.44 1.32
CA GLN A 24 -16.69 9.73 1.78
C GLN A 24 -15.90 8.44 1.90
N VAL A 25 -14.79 8.32 1.17
CA VAL A 25 -13.88 7.17 1.24
C VAL A 25 -12.55 7.47 1.93
N LEU A 26 -12.24 8.75 2.17
CA LEU A 26 -11.00 9.18 2.84
C LEU A 26 -11.35 9.74 4.22
N PHE A 27 -10.81 9.12 5.25
CA PHE A 27 -11.02 9.52 6.64
C PHE A 27 -9.68 9.96 7.24
N GLU A 28 -9.60 11.20 7.69
CA GLU A 28 -8.39 11.70 8.34
C GLU A 28 -8.11 10.92 9.64
N VAL A 29 -6.88 10.48 9.81
CA VAL A 29 -6.43 9.75 11.00
C VAL A 29 -5.93 10.77 12.04
N PRO A 30 -6.51 10.81 13.26
CA PRO A 30 -6.10 11.77 14.28
C PRO A 30 -4.62 11.66 14.63
N VAL A 31 -3.91 12.79 14.70
CA VAL A 31 -2.44 12.86 14.91
C VAL A 31 -1.99 12.22 16.23
N ASP A 32 -2.85 12.25 17.25
CA ASP A 32 -2.63 11.69 18.58
C ASP A 32 -3.02 10.21 18.70
N SER A 33 -3.55 9.61 17.65
CA SER A 33 -3.98 8.20 17.65
C SER A 33 -2.81 7.21 17.54
N GLU A 34 -3.04 5.99 18.06
CA GLU A 34 -2.09 4.88 17.91
C GLU A 34 -1.87 4.52 16.43
N GLU A 35 -2.91 4.62 15.61
CA GLU A 35 -2.85 4.36 14.17
C GLU A 35 -1.91 5.32 13.45
N TYR A 36 -2.05 6.63 13.72
CA TYR A 36 -1.16 7.65 13.16
C TYR A 36 0.30 7.37 13.54
N ALA A 37 0.55 7.08 14.82
CA ALA A 37 1.90 6.75 15.30
C ALA A 37 2.48 5.51 14.59
N GLN A 38 1.66 4.49 14.32
CA GLN A 38 2.08 3.28 13.62
C GLN A 38 2.34 3.50 12.14
N VAL A 39 1.45 4.18 11.43
CA VAL A 39 1.65 4.53 10.01
C VAL A 39 2.89 5.40 9.84
N ARG A 40 3.07 6.41 10.71
CA ARG A 40 4.30 7.24 10.73
C ARG A 40 5.55 6.41 10.98
N THR A 41 5.48 5.41 11.87
CA THR A 41 6.60 4.49 12.13
C THR A 41 6.94 3.66 10.89
N ILE A 42 5.94 3.12 10.19
CA ILE A 42 6.13 2.35 8.95
C ILE A 42 6.72 3.25 7.85
N PHE A 43 6.20 4.48 7.70
CA PHE A 43 6.70 5.47 6.73
C PHE A 43 8.18 5.80 6.94
N ARG A 44 8.62 5.95 8.19
CA ARG A 44 10.00 6.28 8.55
C ARG A 44 10.94 5.08 8.71
N ALA A 45 10.41 3.86 8.65
CA ALA A 45 11.20 2.67 8.93
C ALA A 45 12.36 2.54 7.93
N ASN A 46 13.57 2.33 8.46
CA ASN A 46 14.69 1.95 7.63
C ASN A 46 14.63 0.45 7.33
N PRO A 47 14.87 0.06 6.07
CA PRO A 47 14.88 -1.35 5.73
C PRO A 47 16.07 -2.07 6.39
N ARG A 48 15.85 -3.33 6.78
CA ARG A 48 16.91 -4.18 7.37
C ARG A 48 18.04 -4.51 6.39
N VAL A 49 17.69 -4.61 5.11
CA VAL A 49 18.65 -4.86 4.02
C VAL A 49 18.93 -3.52 3.34
N PRO A 50 20.20 -3.19 3.05
CA PRO A 50 20.56 -1.97 2.34
C PRO A 50 19.73 -1.74 1.08
N ARG A 51 19.49 -0.46 0.76
CA ARG A 51 18.84 -0.07 -0.48
C ARG A 51 19.76 -0.37 -1.65
N ALA A 52 19.22 -0.99 -2.69
CA ALA A 52 19.95 -1.23 -3.93
C ALA A 52 19.91 -0.01 -4.89
N TYR A 53 19.06 0.96 -4.60
CA TYR A 53 18.96 2.21 -5.36
C TYR A 53 19.89 3.28 -4.79
N HIS A 54 20.37 4.18 -5.65
CA HIS A 54 21.19 5.31 -5.22
C HIS A 54 20.36 6.32 -4.43
N ASP A 55 20.80 6.67 -3.22
CA ASP A 55 20.21 7.75 -2.45
C ASP A 55 20.53 9.08 -3.16
N MET A 56 19.54 9.63 -3.87
CA MET A 56 19.68 10.91 -4.60
C MET A 56 20.08 12.06 -3.66
N ASN A 57 19.59 12.03 -2.42
CA ASN A 57 20.03 12.92 -1.35
C ASN A 57 19.67 12.31 0.03
N PRO A 58 20.64 11.79 0.81
CA PRO A 58 20.36 11.14 2.10
C PRO A 58 19.75 12.10 3.15
N GLY A 59 20.15 13.38 3.13
CA GLY A 59 19.69 14.38 4.10
C GLY A 59 18.25 14.84 3.83
N MET A 60 17.86 14.93 2.57
CA MET A 60 16.52 15.41 2.19
C MET A 60 15.39 14.56 2.79
N TRP A 61 15.58 13.23 2.90
CA TRP A 61 14.57 12.34 3.48
C TRP A 61 14.27 12.64 4.95
N GLN A 62 15.25 13.16 5.69
CA GLN A 62 15.09 13.51 7.10
C GLN A 62 14.22 14.75 7.27
N GLU A 63 14.27 15.68 6.31
CA GLU A 63 13.52 16.94 6.30
C GLU A 63 12.07 16.80 5.82
N ILE A 64 11.72 15.71 5.12
CA ILE A 64 10.34 15.46 4.70
C ILE A 64 9.45 15.40 5.93
N THR A 65 8.28 16.03 5.89
CA THR A 65 7.25 15.96 6.94
C THR A 65 6.02 15.22 6.43
N ILE A 66 5.27 14.60 7.35
CA ILE A 66 3.95 14.04 7.03
C ILE A 66 2.95 15.14 7.35
N GLU A 67 2.28 15.67 6.34
CA GLU A 67 1.27 16.72 6.53
C GLU A 67 -0.02 16.14 7.10
N LYS A 68 -0.51 15.03 6.53
CA LYS A 68 -1.69 14.31 6.98
C LYS A 68 -1.61 12.82 6.65
N ILE A 69 -2.43 12.03 7.35
CA ILE A 69 -2.67 10.62 7.05
C ILE A 69 -4.17 10.45 6.87
N GLU A 70 -4.58 9.88 5.75
CA GLU A 70 -5.97 9.55 5.45
C GLU A 70 -6.09 8.04 5.28
N ARG A 71 -7.00 7.43 6.02
CA ARG A 71 -7.39 6.04 5.86
C ARG A 71 -8.40 5.94 4.72
N VAL A 72 -8.16 4.97 3.84
CA VAL A 72 -9.10 4.60 2.78
C VAL A 72 -10.11 3.61 3.36
N GLU A 73 -11.37 3.98 3.32
CA GLU A 73 -12.51 3.14 3.73
C GLU A 73 -13.45 3.00 2.54
N ASN A 74 -13.26 1.94 1.76
CA ASN A 74 -14.05 1.64 0.58
C ASN A 74 -14.58 0.21 0.70
N GLY A 75 -15.80 0.08 1.22
CA GLY A 75 -16.46 -1.20 1.49
C GLY A 75 -16.68 -2.03 0.24
N MET A 76 -16.99 -1.38 -0.88
CA MET A 76 -17.19 -2.07 -2.16
C MET A 76 -15.90 -2.73 -2.66
N GLN A 77 -14.76 -2.05 -2.52
CA GLN A 77 -13.45 -2.65 -2.83
C GLN A 77 -13.05 -3.74 -1.83
N GLU A 78 -13.29 -3.51 -0.54
CA GLU A 78 -12.95 -4.46 0.52
C GLU A 78 -13.73 -5.77 0.34
N ASP A 79 -15.06 -5.69 0.30
CA ASP A 79 -15.97 -6.84 0.27
C ASP A 79 -16.03 -7.48 -1.13
N GLY A 80 -15.94 -6.66 -2.19
CA GLY A 80 -16.04 -7.11 -3.57
C GLY A 80 -14.74 -7.63 -4.17
N SER A 81 -13.58 -7.29 -3.58
CA SER A 81 -12.27 -7.65 -4.13
C SER A 81 -11.30 -8.13 -3.06
N ALA A 82 -10.89 -7.27 -2.12
CA ALA A 82 -9.78 -7.57 -1.22
C ALA A 82 -10.02 -8.82 -0.35
N GLU A 83 -11.18 -8.93 0.28
CA GLU A 83 -11.54 -10.05 1.15
C GLU A 83 -11.68 -11.38 0.38
N PRO A 84 -12.40 -11.45 -0.77
CA PRO A 84 -12.43 -12.65 -1.60
C PRO A 84 -11.04 -13.15 -2.02
N TYR A 85 -10.14 -12.26 -2.45
CA TYR A 85 -8.78 -12.61 -2.84
C TYR A 85 -7.94 -13.06 -1.64
N TYR A 86 -8.13 -12.45 -0.47
CA TYR A 86 -7.44 -12.85 0.76
C TYR A 86 -7.80 -14.28 1.15
N HIS A 87 -9.10 -14.61 1.15
CA HIS A 87 -9.55 -15.96 1.44
C HIS A 87 -9.14 -16.98 0.37
N ALA A 88 -9.13 -16.58 -0.91
CA ALA A 88 -8.63 -17.44 -1.98
C ALA A 88 -7.14 -17.75 -1.81
N LEU A 89 -6.33 -16.74 -1.49
CA LEU A 89 -4.91 -16.91 -1.21
C LEU A 89 -4.67 -17.81 0.01
N GLN A 90 -5.41 -17.58 1.09
CA GLN A 90 -5.33 -18.40 2.30
C GLN A 90 -5.60 -19.87 1.98
N ARG A 91 -6.73 -20.17 1.32
CA ARG A 91 -7.07 -21.53 0.89
C ARG A 91 -6.01 -22.12 -0.04
N GLY A 92 -5.49 -21.32 -0.97
CA GLY A 92 -4.46 -21.75 -1.91
C GLY A 92 -3.17 -22.19 -1.22
N ILE A 93 -2.74 -21.48 -0.19
CA ILE A 93 -1.55 -21.82 0.62
C ILE A 93 -1.83 -23.07 1.48
N GLU A 94 -2.99 -23.12 2.13
CA GLU A 94 -3.37 -24.24 3.00
C GLU A 94 -3.54 -25.55 2.22
N ASN A 95 -4.09 -25.50 1.01
CA ASN A 95 -4.20 -26.65 0.11
C ASN A 95 -2.85 -27.20 -0.35
N GLN A 96 -1.78 -26.40 -0.27
CA GLN A 96 -0.40 -26.85 -0.54
C GLN A 96 0.27 -27.45 0.70
N GLY A 97 -0.47 -27.64 1.81
CA GLY A 97 0.05 -28.19 3.07
C GLY A 97 0.86 -27.17 3.89
N MET A 98 0.76 -25.88 3.56
CA MET A 98 1.45 -24.80 4.30
C MET A 98 0.47 -24.06 5.21
N THR A 99 0.97 -23.52 6.32
CA THR A 99 0.13 -22.65 7.18
C THR A 99 0.10 -21.23 6.62
N PHE A 100 -1.09 -20.70 6.35
CA PHE A 100 -1.22 -19.28 6.06
C PHE A 100 -0.84 -18.43 7.28
N ARG A 101 -0.02 -17.41 7.04
CA ARG A 101 0.55 -16.52 8.06
C ARG A 101 0.46 -15.06 7.59
N PRO A 102 -0.42 -14.23 8.17
CA PRO A 102 -0.41 -12.79 7.97
C PRO A 102 0.95 -12.22 8.38
N GLY A 103 1.44 -11.23 7.64
CA GLY A 103 2.80 -10.74 7.85
C GLY A 103 3.88 -11.73 7.40
N LEU A 104 3.53 -12.81 6.71
CA LEU A 104 4.45 -13.56 5.83
C LEU A 104 3.96 -13.47 4.38
N HIS A 105 2.71 -13.86 4.18
CA HIS A 105 2.01 -13.88 2.88
C HIS A 105 1.25 -12.58 2.62
N THR A 106 1.27 -11.66 3.59
CA THR A 106 0.80 -10.30 3.43
C THR A 106 1.85 -9.32 3.94
N ARG A 107 1.94 -8.15 3.30
CA ARG A 107 3.00 -7.17 3.57
C ARG A 107 2.48 -5.74 3.46
N TRP A 108 2.89 -4.89 4.39
CA TRP A 108 2.82 -3.46 4.19
C TRP A 108 3.84 -3.05 3.13
N ALA A 109 3.40 -2.29 2.13
CA ALA A 109 4.24 -1.75 1.08
C ALA A 109 3.68 -0.42 0.57
N PHE A 110 4.54 0.37 -0.05
CA PHE A 110 4.21 1.70 -0.55
C PHE A 110 3.97 1.70 -2.05
N HIS A 111 3.08 2.58 -2.51
CA HIS A 111 2.83 2.82 -3.91
C HIS A 111 2.71 4.32 -4.19
N GLY A 112 3.31 4.77 -5.28
CA GLY A 112 3.18 6.14 -5.78
C GLY A 112 2.62 6.10 -7.17
N SER A 113 1.63 6.96 -7.43
CA SER A 113 1.02 7.11 -8.73
C SER A 113 0.35 8.48 -8.83
N ASP A 114 0.15 8.93 -10.06
CA ASP A 114 -0.76 9.99 -10.47
C ASP A 114 -2.25 9.59 -10.40
N ALA A 115 -2.54 8.28 -10.39
CA ALA A 115 -3.87 7.70 -10.38
C ALA A 115 -4.42 7.37 -8.98
N ILE A 116 -3.80 7.87 -7.90
CA ILE A 116 -4.20 7.55 -6.50
C ILE A 116 -5.70 7.78 -6.26
N GLU A 117 -6.24 8.89 -6.72
CA GLU A 117 -7.67 9.21 -6.57
C GLU A 117 -8.57 8.14 -7.20
N SER A 118 -8.29 7.73 -8.43
CA SER A 118 -9.03 6.65 -9.09
C SER A 118 -8.85 5.29 -8.40
N ILE A 119 -7.68 5.01 -7.83
CA ILE A 119 -7.40 3.77 -7.11
C ILE A 119 -8.24 3.69 -5.83
N VAL A 120 -8.42 4.79 -5.09
CA VAL A 120 -9.11 4.78 -3.78
C VAL A 120 -10.62 4.97 -3.89
N THR A 121 -11.10 5.74 -4.88
CA THR A 121 -12.52 6.10 -5.01
C THR A 121 -13.34 5.13 -5.85
N ASN A 122 -12.71 4.39 -6.77
CA ASN A 122 -13.47 3.57 -7.70
C ASN A 122 -14.06 2.34 -6.99
N PRO A 123 -15.40 2.14 -6.99
CA PRO A 123 -16.03 1.09 -6.18
C PRO A 123 -15.78 -0.33 -6.70
N ILE A 124 -15.32 -0.49 -7.96
CA ILE A 124 -15.19 -1.79 -8.61
C ILE A 124 -13.72 -2.12 -8.88
N SER A 125 -12.91 -1.14 -9.26
CA SER A 125 -11.51 -1.36 -9.62
C SER A 125 -10.59 -0.48 -8.81
N GLY A 126 -9.83 -1.08 -7.89
CA GLY A 126 -8.70 -0.43 -7.23
C GLY A 126 -7.50 -0.38 -8.18
N PHE A 127 -6.43 -1.10 -7.85
CA PHE A 127 -5.28 -1.22 -8.76
C PHE A 127 -5.68 -1.91 -10.07
N GLN A 128 -5.29 -1.33 -11.21
CA GLN A 128 -5.52 -1.88 -12.54
C GLN A 128 -4.17 -2.23 -13.20
N PRO A 129 -3.67 -3.47 -13.06
CA PRO A 129 -2.35 -3.86 -13.56
C PRO A 129 -2.18 -3.76 -15.08
N LEU A 130 -3.27 -3.83 -15.85
CA LEU A 130 -3.23 -3.64 -17.31
C LEU A 130 -3.09 -2.16 -17.72
N MET A 131 -3.36 -1.24 -16.78
CA MET A 131 -3.24 0.20 -16.96
C MET A 131 -1.99 0.76 -16.27
N SER A 132 -1.19 -0.07 -15.58
CA SER A 132 0.02 0.38 -14.91
C SER A 132 1.06 0.82 -15.96
N GLY A 133 1.27 2.14 -16.07
CA GLY A 133 2.31 2.70 -16.92
C GLY A 133 3.70 2.31 -16.41
N SER A 134 4.63 2.06 -17.35
CA SER A 134 6.01 1.74 -17.00
C SER A 134 6.88 3.00 -17.09
N ARG A 135 6.98 3.78 -16.01
CA ARG A 135 7.89 4.94 -15.98
C ARG A 135 9.36 4.56 -16.25
N ALA A 136 9.72 3.29 -16.04
CA ALA A 136 11.07 2.77 -16.22
C ALA A 136 11.15 1.39 -16.90
N GLN A 137 10.18 1.06 -17.77
CA GLN A 137 9.95 -0.32 -18.27
C GLN A 137 9.58 -1.30 -17.15
N SER A 138 8.83 -2.34 -17.50
CA SER A 138 8.39 -3.37 -16.57
C SER A 138 9.55 -4.34 -16.27
N LEU A 139 10.47 -3.92 -15.39
CA LEU A 139 11.72 -4.64 -15.07
C LEU A 139 11.52 -6.09 -14.63
N TRP A 140 10.39 -6.38 -13.98
CA TRP A 140 10.07 -7.69 -13.39
C TRP A 140 8.77 -8.27 -13.97
N GLY A 141 8.43 -7.86 -15.20
CA GLY A 141 7.19 -8.24 -15.86
C GLY A 141 6.04 -7.23 -15.66
N PRO A 142 4.97 -7.37 -16.45
CA PRO A 142 3.84 -6.46 -16.44
C PRO A 142 3.07 -6.57 -15.12
N GLY A 143 2.78 -5.42 -14.49
CA GLY A 143 1.94 -5.37 -13.30
C GLY A 143 2.10 -4.09 -12.48
N THR A 144 1.43 -4.05 -11.34
CA THR A 144 1.50 -2.94 -10.39
C THR A 144 2.69 -3.12 -9.45
N TYR A 145 3.57 -2.12 -9.39
CA TYR A 145 4.79 -2.16 -8.58
C TYR A 145 4.54 -1.53 -7.22
N PHE A 146 5.14 -2.14 -6.19
CA PHE A 146 5.11 -1.64 -4.82
C PHE A 146 6.53 -1.63 -4.26
N ALA A 147 6.79 -0.67 -3.39
CA ALA A 147 8.07 -0.47 -2.75
C ALA A 147 8.02 -0.91 -1.29
N ARG A 148 9.11 -1.50 -0.82
CA ARG A 148 9.28 -1.85 0.60
C ARG A 148 9.31 -0.61 1.52
N ASP A 149 9.89 0.48 1.05
CA ASP A 149 10.08 1.71 1.84
C ASP A 149 9.60 2.95 1.09
N ALA A 150 9.04 3.91 1.83
CA ALA A 150 8.42 5.12 1.29
C ALA A 150 9.42 6.02 0.56
N LYS A 151 10.68 6.02 1.00
CA LYS A 151 11.76 6.82 0.39
C LYS A 151 11.93 6.48 -1.09
N TYR A 152 11.89 5.21 -1.47
CA TYR A 152 12.00 4.81 -2.87
C TYR A 152 10.90 5.45 -3.74
N VAL A 153 9.66 5.43 -3.23
CA VAL A 153 8.51 6.00 -3.92
C VAL A 153 8.65 7.52 -4.06
N TYR A 154 9.06 8.18 -2.97
CA TYR A 154 9.25 9.61 -2.90
C TYR A 154 10.38 10.11 -3.81
N ASP A 155 11.58 9.53 -3.69
CA ASP A 155 12.77 9.94 -4.43
C ASP A 155 12.73 9.54 -5.90
N GLY A 156 12.13 8.39 -6.21
CA GLY A 156 12.00 7.88 -7.59
C GLY A 156 11.03 8.69 -8.45
N GLY A 157 10.38 9.71 -7.88
CA GLY A 157 9.44 10.57 -8.59
C GLY A 157 8.13 9.89 -8.95
N PHE A 158 7.76 8.81 -8.25
CA PHE A 158 6.54 8.05 -8.52
C PHE A 158 5.28 8.74 -7.97
N CYS A 159 5.43 9.64 -6.99
CA CYS A 159 4.30 10.36 -6.39
C CYS A 159 3.76 11.45 -7.33
N ARG A 160 2.44 11.62 -7.35
CA ARG A 160 1.82 12.88 -7.77
C ARG A 160 2.32 14.00 -6.89
N THR A 161 2.70 15.13 -7.49
CA THR A 161 3.06 16.36 -6.78
C THR A 161 1.90 17.34 -6.89
N GLY A 162 1.41 17.82 -5.74
CA GLY A 162 0.38 18.84 -5.63
C GLY A 162 0.88 20.22 -6.04
N ALA A 163 -0.05 21.17 -6.21
CA ALA A 163 0.30 22.55 -6.58
C ALA A 163 1.13 23.27 -5.50
N ASP A 164 0.98 22.85 -4.24
CA ASP A 164 1.74 23.30 -3.07
C ASP A 164 3.07 22.56 -2.87
N GLY A 165 3.40 21.61 -3.76
CA GLY A 165 4.59 20.78 -3.65
C GLY A 165 4.43 19.54 -2.75
N SER A 166 3.25 19.35 -2.13
CA SER A 166 2.92 18.14 -1.38
C SER A 166 2.99 16.90 -2.27
N ARG A 167 3.24 15.74 -1.69
CA ARG A 167 3.27 14.46 -2.43
C ARG A 167 2.42 13.42 -1.75
N GLN A 168 1.72 12.63 -2.54
CA GLN A 168 0.87 11.54 -2.06
C GLN A 168 1.54 10.19 -2.26
N VAL A 169 1.44 9.33 -1.25
CA VAL A 169 1.92 7.94 -1.24
C VAL A 169 0.85 7.07 -0.62
N LEU A 170 0.53 5.95 -1.24
CA LEU A 170 -0.31 4.91 -0.65
C LEU A 170 0.53 3.96 0.19
N LEU A 171 0.02 3.61 1.37
CA LEU A 171 0.51 2.50 2.17
C LEU A 171 -0.55 1.38 2.12
N CYS A 172 -0.19 0.23 1.55
CA CYS A 172 -1.12 -0.86 1.23
C CYS A 172 -0.74 -2.14 1.97
N VAL A 173 -1.74 -2.92 2.40
CA VAL A 173 -1.53 -4.33 2.75
C VAL A 173 -1.63 -5.17 1.48
N LEU A 174 -0.51 -5.67 1.01
CA LEU A 174 -0.43 -6.54 -0.16
C LEU A 174 -0.61 -7.99 0.22
N MET A 175 -1.31 -8.72 -0.63
CA MET A 175 -1.35 -10.17 -0.66
C MET A 175 -0.19 -10.68 -1.53
N THR A 176 0.95 -10.97 -0.91
CA THR A 176 2.17 -11.36 -1.63
C THR A 176 2.27 -12.85 -1.89
N GLY A 177 1.46 -13.66 -1.20
CA GLY A 177 1.50 -15.12 -1.29
C GLY A 177 2.92 -15.66 -1.07
N MET A 178 3.36 -16.52 -2.00
CA MET A 178 4.72 -17.02 -2.07
C MET A 178 5.54 -16.17 -3.04
N SER A 179 6.40 -15.31 -2.50
CA SER A 179 7.26 -14.46 -3.33
C SER A 179 8.47 -15.23 -3.84
N CYS A 180 8.85 -14.98 -5.10
CA CYS A 180 10.11 -15.41 -5.69
C CYS A 180 11.01 -14.21 -5.99
N LEU A 181 12.27 -14.48 -6.33
CA LEU A 181 13.12 -13.47 -6.96
C LEU A 181 12.66 -13.32 -8.40
N GLY A 182 12.43 -12.08 -8.83
CA GLY A 182 12.17 -11.78 -10.25
C GLY A 182 13.43 -12.03 -11.09
N ASP A 183 13.23 -12.29 -12.37
CA ASP A 183 14.29 -12.41 -13.37
C ASP A 183 13.93 -11.50 -14.55
N PRO A 184 14.76 -10.51 -14.92
CA PRO A 184 14.44 -9.61 -16.02
C PRO A 184 14.50 -10.29 -17.41
N GLN A 185 14.95 -11.55 -17.47
CA GLN A 185 15.08 -12.34 -18.71
C GLN A 185 13.93 -13.34 -18.93
N HIS A 186 12.95 -13.44 -18.01
CA HIS A 186 11.83 -14.38 -18.08
C HIS A 186 10.47 -13.67 -18.09
#